data_AF-A0A919ZJW9-F1
#
_entry.id   AF-A0A919ZJW9-F1
#
_cell.length_a   1.000
_cell.length_b   1.000
_cell.length_c   1.000
_cell.angle_alpha   90.00
_cell.angle_beta   90.00
_cell.angle_gamma   90.00
#
_symmetry.space_group_name_H-M   'P 1'
#
loop_
_entity.id
_entity.type
_entity.pdbx_description
1 polymer ?
#
loop_
_entity_poly.entity_id
_entity_poly.type
_entity_poly.pdbx_seq_one_letter_code
_entity_poly.pdbx_strand_id
1 'polypeptide(L)'
;MGTALFRSFLRQEPALKRMIVEAWLYLAYARVLSYLPFVRIAPFLGAEQQETTFERHPIKEKTALHIAKVIYKVSKHTPWKSECMVIGIAAMKMLQRRRIASTLYFGIAKNDDQQLIAHAWLRSGTLYVTGAEGIEKFTVVNKFAKQS
;
A
#
# COMPACT_ATOMS: atom_id res chain seq x y z
N MET A 1 -39.12 -8.15 0.67
CA MET A 1 -38.29 -7.02 0.17
C MET A 1 -36.84 -7.24 0.62
N GLY A 2 -36.13 -8.23 0.03
CA GLY A 2 -34.88 -8.73 0.64
C GLY A 2 -33.96 -9.54 -0.28
N THR A 3 -33.99 -9.31 -1.59
CA THR A 3 -33.20 -10.11 -2.55
C THR A 3 -32.22 -9.31 -3.41
N ALA A 4 -32.13 -7.99 -3.22
CA ALA A 4 -31.25 -7.12 -4.02
C ALA A 4 -29.81 -7.00 -3.47
N LEU A 5 -29.58 -7.24 -2.18
CA LEU A 5 -28.25 -7.05 -1.57
C LEU A 5 -27.30 -8.24 -1.78
N PHE A 6 -27.82 -9.46 -1.94
CA PHE A 6 -26.99 -10.67 -2.06
C PHE A 6 -26.55 -11.00 -3.49
N ARG A 7 -27.30 -10.55 -4.51
CA ARG A 7 -27.00 -10.86 -5.92
C ARG A 7 -25.77 -10.13 -6.46
N SER A 8 -25.31 -9.05 -5.81
CA SER A 8 -24.07 -8.36 -6.21
C SER A 8 -22.79 -9.05 -5.71
N PHE A 9 -22.87 -9.97 -4.75
CA PHE A 9 -21.68 -10.60 -4.16
C PHE A 9 -21.11 -11.70 -5.08
N LEU A 10 -21.98 -12.46 -5.73
CA LEU A 10 -21.60 -13.63 -6.55
C LEU A 10 -21.11 -13.27 -7.96
N ARG A 11 -21.38 -12.06 -8.46
CA ARG A 11 -20.85 -11.59 -9.77
C ARG A 11 -19.46 -10.94 -9.66
N GLN A 12 -18.94 -10.74 -8.43
CA GLN A 12 -17.64 -10.11 -8.16
C GLN A 12 -16.51 -11.10 -7.83
N GLU A 13 -16.79 -12.39 -7.74
CA GLU A 13 -15.82 -13.48 -7.53
C GLU A 13 -14.56 -13.39 -8.44
N PRO A 14 -14.65 -13.19 -9.77
CA PRO A 14 -13.46 -13.17 -10.61
C PRO A 14 -12.60 -11.91 -10.42
N ALA A 15 -13.22 -10.76 -10.12
CA ALA A 15 -12.49 -9.52 -9.89
C ALA A 15 -11.72 -9.57 -8.57
N LEU A 16 -12.33 -10.12 -7.51
CA LEU A 16 -11.68 -10.31 -6.22
C LEU A 16 -10.54 -11.35 -6.32
N LYS A 17 -10.77 -12.49 -6.99
CA LYS A 17 -9.72 -13.50 -7.23
C LYS A 17 -8.53 -12.92 -7.97
N ARG A 18 -8.78 -12.10 -9.01
CA ARG A 18 -7.71 -11.38 -9.73
C ARG A 18 -6.93 -10.44 -8.80
N MET A 19 -7.61 -9.67 -7.95
CA MET A 19 -6.94 -8.79 -6.98
C MET A 19 -6.13 -9.56 -5.93
N ILE A 20 -6.59 -10.75 -5.51
CA ILE A 20 -5.86 -11.61 -4.57
C ILE A 20 -4.56 -12.12 -5.21
N VAL A 21 -4.64 -12.67 -6.42
CA VAL A 21 -3.46 -13.14 -7.17
C VAL A 21 -2.50 -11.98 -7.43
N GLU A 22 -3.03 -10.83 -7.85
CA GLU A 22 -2.25 -9.61 -8.06
C GLU A 22 -1.54 -9.15 -6.77
N ALA A 23 -2.25 -9.11 -5.65
CA ALA A 23 -1.66 -8.74 -4.36
C ALA A 23 -0.55 -9.72 -3.96
N TRP A 24 -0.77 -11.02 -4.13
CA TRP A 24 0.23 -12.04 -3.83
C TRP A 24 1.49 -11.86 -4.69
N LEU A 25 1.33 -11.64 -6.00
CA LEU A 25 2.44 -11.40 -6.93
C LEU A 25 3.22 -10.13 -6.57
N TYR A 26 2.54 -9.03 -6.26
CA TYR A 26 3.23 -7.79 -5.88
C TYR A 26 3.87 -7.86 -4.49
N LEU A 27 3.31 -8.62 -3.55
CA LEU A 27 3.95 -8.91 -2.27
C LEU A 27 5.21 -9.75 -2.47
N ALA A 28 5.17 -10.77 -3.33
CA ALA A 28 6.35 -11.57 -3.68
C ALA A 28 7.43 -10.70 -4.35
N TYR A 29 7.04 -9.86 -5.31
CA TYR A 29 7.93 -8.89 -5.96
C TYR A 29 8.58 -7.94 -4.95
N ALA A 30 7.77 -7.30 -4.08
CA ALA A 30 8.27 -6.39 -3.07
C ALA A 30 9.16 -7.09 -2.04
N ARG A 31 8.88 -8.37 -1.73
CA ARG A 31 9.73 -9.20 -0.89
C ARG A 31 11.09 -9.44 -1.54
N VAL A 32 11.14 -9.78 -2.82
CA VAL A 32 12.40 -9.93 -3.56
C VAL A 32 13.18 -8.62 -3.57
N LEU A 33 12.50 -7.49 -3.81
CA LEU A 33 13.14 -6.17 -3.74
C LEU A 33 13.72 -5.86 -2.36
N SER A 34 13.09 -6.32 -1.26
CA SER A 34 13.57 -6.04 0.10
C SER A 34 14.94 -6.63 0.42
N TYR A 35 15.45 -7.56 -0.39
CA TYR A 35 16.82 -8.08 -0.28
C TYR A 35 17.87 -7.18 -0.96
N LEU A 36 17.45 -6.19 -1.74
CA LEU A 36 18.36 -5.24 -2.38
C LEU A 36 18.62 -4.03 -1.47
N PRO A 37 19.78 -3.38 -1.59
CA PRO A 37 20.03 -2.10 -0.92
C PRO A 37 18.99 -1.06 -1.32
N PHE A 38 18.48 -0.27 -0.36
CA PHE A 38 17.42 0.71 -0.59
C PHE A 38 17.75 1.70 -1.72
N VAL A 39 19.02 2.06 -1.90
CA VAL A 39 19.52 2.92 -2.99
C VAL A 39 19.11 2.39 -4.38
N ARG A 40 19.02 1.07 -4.56
CA ARG A 40 18.56 0.46 -5.82
C ARG A 40 17.03 0.44 -5.95
N ILE A 41 16.32 0.47 -4.82
CA ILE A 41 14.85 0.43 -4.79
C ILE A 41 14.27 1.82 -5.01
N ALA A 42 14.86 2.84 -4.37
CA ALA A 42 14.36 4.22 -4.31
C ALA A 42 13.97 4.82 -5.68
N PRO A 43 14.76 4.67 -6.77
CA PRO A 43 14.39 5.21 -8.08
C PRO A 43 13.08 4.66 -8.66
N PHE A 44 12.67 3.46 -8.24
CA PHE A 44 11.43 2.83 -8.72
C PHE A 44 10.19 3.27 -7.93
N LEU A 45 10.37 3.92 -6.78
CA LEU A 45 9.27 4.28 -5.88
C LEU A 45 8.51 5.53 -6.32
N GLY A 46 9.11 6.37 -7.15
CA GLY A 46 8.48 7.61 -7.64
C GLY A 46 9.44 8.80 -7.59
N ALA A 47 8.90 9.99 -7.73
CA ALA A 47 9.65 11.22 -7.54
C ALA A 47 9.96 11.40 -6.05
N GLU A 48 11.26 11.42 -5.73
CA GLU A 48 11.76 11.53 -4.36
C GLU A 48 11.49 12.91 -3.75
N GLN A 49 11.25 12.96 -2.43
CA GLN A 49 10.89 14.14 -1.65
C GLN A 49 9.62 14.88 -2.13
N GLN A 50 8.78 14.23 -2.93
CA GLN A 50 7.52 14.79 -3.44
C GLN A 50 6.29 14.08 -2.87
N GLU A 51 5.14 14.74 -2.97
CA GLU A 51 3.83 14.16 -2.64
C GLU A 51 2.83 14.33 -3.77
N THR A 52 1.95 13.36 -3.92
CA THR A 52 0.78 13.45 -4.79
C THR A 52 -0.31 14.30 -4.12
N THR A 53 -1.22 14.87 -4.91
CA THR A 53 -2.35 15.67 -4.39
C THR A 53 -3.17 14.95 -3.30
N PHE A 54 -3.82 15.72 -2.45
CA PHE A 54 -4.80 15.25 -1.47
C PHE A 54 -6.23 15.29 -2.00
N GLU A 55 -6.42 15.58 -3.29
CA GLU A 55 -7.74 15.65 -3.91
C GLU A 55 -8.56 14.37 -3.76
N ARG A 56 -9.86 14.59 -3.51
CA ARG A 56 -10.82 13.51 -3.34
C ARG A 56 -11.36 13.04 -4.68
N HIS A 57 -11.23 11.75 -4.95
CA HIS A 57 -11.83 11.12 -6.12
C HIS A 57 -12.61 9.87 -5.68
N PRO A 58 -13.93 9.96 -5.46
CA PRO A 58 -14.72 8.89 -4.84
C PRO A 58 -14.56 7.50 -5.49
N ILE A 59 -14.47 7.45 -6.82
CA ILE A 59 -14.25 6.20 -7.55
C ILE A 59 -12.86 5.61 -7.26
N LYS A 60 -11.81 6.44 -7.34
CA LYS A 60 -10.43 6.00 -7.05
C LYS A 60 -10.26 5.61 -5.58
N GLU A 61 -10.88 6.34 -4.66
CA GLU A 61 -10.88 6.03 -3.23
C GLU A 61 -11.51 4.67 -2.93
N LYS A 62 -12.66 4.36 -3.55
CA LYS A 62 -13.29 3.03 -3.40
C LYS A 62 -12.36 1.91 -3.85
N THR A 63 -11.68 2.10 -4.98
CA THR A 63 -10.68 1.15 -5.47
C THR A 63 -9.46 1.03 -4.53
N ALA A 64 -8.95 2.14 -4.02
CA ALA A 64 -7.85 2.15 -3.06
C ALA A 64 -8.21 1.45 -1.74
N LEU A 65 -9.44 1.64 -1.24
CA LEU A 65 -9.98 0.90 -0.09
C LEU A 65 -10.06 -0.61 -0.34
N HIS A 66 -10.47 -1.03 -1.53
CA HIS A 66 -10.46 -2.46 -1.89
C HIS A 66 -9.04 -3.03 -1.91
N ILE A 67 -8.07 -2.28 -2.46
CA ILE A 67 -6.66 -2.67 -2.45
C ILE A 67 -6.16 -2.81 -1.01
N ALA A 68 -6.40 -1.83 -0.14
CA ALA A 68 -6.02 -1.86 1.27
C ALA A 68 -6.53 -3.13 1.97
N LYS A 69 -7.81 -3.47 1.79
CA LYS A 69 -8.42 -4.67 2.38
C LYS A 69 -7.81 -5.96 1.83
N VAL A 70 -7.68 -6.07 0.51
CA VAL A 70 -7.16 -7.29 -0.14
C VAL A 70 -5.70 -7.51 0.24
N ILE A 71 -4.86 -6.47 0.16
CA ILE A 71 -3.44 -6.63 0.42
C ILE A 71 -3.15 -6.98 1.87
N TYR A 72 -3.88 -6.38 2.82
CA TYR A 72 -3.79 -6.71 4.24
C TYR A 72 -4.25 -8.14 4.52
N LYS A 73 -5.27 -8.63 3.82
CA LYS A 73 -5.72 -10.02 3.96
C LYS A 73 -4.68 -10.99 3.39
N VAL A 74 -4.15 -10.71 2.20
CA VAL A 74 -3.20 -11.61 1.51
C VAL A 74 -1.84 -11.61 2.21
N SER A 75 -1.37 -10.47 2.73
CA SER A 75 -0.09 -10.36 3.44
C SER A 75 0.00 -11.23 4.69
N LYS A 76 -1.13 -11.61 5.29
CA LYS A 76 -1.21 -12.55 6.41
C LYS A 76 -1.07 -14.02 6.00
N HIS A 77 -1.19 -14.32 4.70
CA HIS A 77 -1.18 -15.69 4.16
C HIS A 77 0.01 -15.93 3.22
N THR A 78 1.01 -15.05 3.23
CA THR A 78 2.27 -15.26 2.49
C THR A 78 3.21 -16.19 3.28
N PRO A 79 4.02 -17.04 2.61
CA PRO A 79 5.00 -17.89 3.29
C PRO A 79 6.22 -17.12 3.85
N TRP A 80 6.22 -15.79 3.76
CA TRP A 80 7.22 -14.89 4.34
C TRP A 80 6.54 -13.79 5.17
N LYS A 81 7.32 -13.12 6.03
CA LYS A 81 6.88 -11.93 6.75
C LYS A 81 6.72 -10.74 5.79
N SER A 82 5.51 -10.20 5.72
CA SER A 82 5.21 -9.01 4.93
C SER A 82 5.30 -7.77 5.82
N GLU A 83 6.47 -7.12 5.85
CA GLU A 83 6.71 -5.91 6.64
C GLU A 83 6.14 -4.65 5.97
N CYS A 84 6.09 -3.53 6.70
CA CYS A 84 5.45 -2.29 6.25
C CYS A 84 5.95 -1.80 4.88
N MET A 85 7.26 -1.89 4.62
CA MET A 85 7.84 -1.54 3.31
C MET A 85 7.34 -2.47 2.20
N VAL A 86 7.30 -3.78 2.44
CA VAL A 86 6.84 -4.78 1.46
C VAL A 86 5.37 -4.54 1.11
N ILE A 87 4.53 -4.35 2.12
CA ILE A 87 3.09 -4.08 1.95
C ILE A 87 2.89 -2.74 1.22
N GLY A 88 3.61 -1.69 1.61
CA GLY A 88 3.51 -0.36 0.99
C GLY A 88 3.90 -0.35 -0.48
N ILE A 89 5.03 -0.98 -0.84
CA ILE A 89 5.46 -1.10 -2.24
C ILE A 89 4.44 -1.91 -3.05
N ALA A 90 3.97 -3.04 -2.51
CA ALA A 90 3.02 -3.88 -3.22
C ALA A 90 1.68 -3.16 -3.47
N ALA A 91 1.15 -2.44 -2.47
CA ALA A 91 -0.07 -1.65 -2.63
C ALA A 91 0.11 -0.50 -3.62
N MET A 92 1.27 0.18 -3.60
CA MET A 92 1.62 1.22 -4.55
C MET A 92 1.61 0.70 -5.99
N LYS A 93 2.13 -0.52 -6.23
CA LYS A 93 2.09 -1.15 -7.56
C LYS A 93 0.66 -1.47 -8.01
N MET A 94 -0.21 -1.94 -7.10
CA MET A 94 -1.62 -2.18 -7.40
C MET A 94 -2.38 -0.89 -7.75
N LEU A 95 -2.07 0.22 -7.07
CA LEU A 95 -2.61 1.55 -7.38
C LEU A 95 -2.09 2.06 -8.72
N GLN A 96 -0.77 1.95 -8.95
CA GLN A 96 -0.11 2.35 -10.20
C GLN A 96 -0.73 1.64 -11.41
N ARG A 97 -0.95 0.32 -11.32
CA ARG A 97 -1.59 -0.47 -12.39
C ARG A 97 -2.96 0.10 -12.80
N ARG A 98 -3.64 0.78 -11.89
CA ARG A 98 -4.97 1.37 -12.07
C ARG A 98 -4.94 2.88 -12.31
N ARG A 99 -3.75 3.45 -12.54
CA ARG A 99 -3.53 4.89 -12.73
C ARG A 99 -4.07 5.73 -11.55
N ILE A 100 -3.86 5.24 -10.33
CA ILE A 100 -4.18 5.95 -9.10
C ILE A 100 -2.87 6.45 -8.49
N ALA A 101 -2.74 7.77 -8.39
CA ALA A 101 -1.57 8.40 -7.80
C ALA A 101 -1.49 8.11 -6.30
N SER A 102 -0.28 7.89 -5.80
CA SER A 102 -0.04 7.59 -4.39
C SER A 102 1.31 8.10 -3.92
N THR A 103 1.42 8.34 -2.61
CA THR A 103 2.67 8.71 -1.95
C THR A 103 3.06 7.65 -0.93
N LEU A 104 4.25 7.08 -1.09
CA LEU A 104 4.84 6.16 -0.12
C LEU A 104 5.79 6.94 0.80
N TYR A 105 5.56 6.86 2.11
CA TYR A 105 6.34 7.55 3.13
C TYR A 105 7.21 6.56 3.89
N PHE A 106 8.38 7.02 4.29
CA PHE A 106 9.30 6.34 5.20
C PHE A 106 9.57 7.26 6.37
N GLY A 107 9.35 6.76 7.58
CA GLY A 107 9.58 7.51 8.81
C GLY A 107 10.38 6.70 9.82
N ILE A 108 10.97 7.43 10.77
CA ILE A 108 11.67 6.85 11.92
C ILE A 108 11.09 7.40 13.22
N ALA A 109 11.13 6.59 14.27
CA ALA A 109 10.76 6.97 15.62
C ALA A 109 11.73 6.35 16.62
N LYS A 110 11.66 6.77 17.88
CA LYS A 110 12.24 6.01 18.99
C LYS A 110 11.14 5.20 19.66
N ASN A 111 11.40 3.93 19.95
CA ASN A 111 10.53 3.13 20.81
C ASN A 111 10.75 3.48 22.30
N ASP A 112 10.01 2.81 23.18
CA ASP A 112 10.10 3.01 24.63
C ASP A 112 11.51 2.74 25.19
N ASP A 113 12.24 1.83 24.56
CA ASP A 113 13.64 1.49 24.88
C ASP A 113 14.67 2.45 24.24
N GLN A 114 14.23 3.61 23.73
CA GLN A 114 15.07 4.60 23.03
C GLN A 114 15.76 4.10 21.75
N GLN A 115 15.35 2.94 21.22
CA GLN A 115 15.87 2.37 19.98
C GLN A 115 15.19 2.99 18.77
N LEU A 116 15.96 3.26 17.72
CA LEU A 116 15.43 3.74 16.44
C LEU A 116 14.65 2.63 15.73
N ILE A 117 13.40 2.91 15.42
CA ILE A 117 12.51 2.04 14.63
C ILE A 117 12.12 2.75 13.34
N ALA A 118 12.01 1.97 12.25
CA ALA A 118 11.60 2.47 10.95
C ALA A 118 10.18 1.98 10.61
N HIS A 119 9.44 2.81 9.87
CA HIS A 119 8.10 2.49 9.42
C HIS A 119 7.83 3.04 8.03
N ALA A 120 6.87 2.43 7.35
CA ALA A 120 6.45 2.85 6.02
C ALA A 120 4.93 2.80 5.88
N TRP A 121 4.36 3.83 5.27
CA TRP A 121 2.93 3.91 5.02
C TRP A 121 2.64 4.51 3.65
N LEU A 122 1.50 4.12 3.08
CA LEU A 122 1.09 4.52 1.73
C LEU A 122 -0.18 5.36 1.81
N ARG A 123 -0.23 6.47 1.09
CA ARG A 123 -1.41 7.33 0.95
C ARG A 123 -1.81 7.46 -0.53
N SER A 124 -3.10 7.60 -0.78
CA SER A 124 -3.68 7.99 -2.07
C SER A 124 -4.81 8.99 -1.85
N GLY A 125 -4.69 10.21 -2.35
CA GLY A 125 -5.64 11.28 -2.02
C GLY A 125 -5.69 11.50 -0.51
N THR A 126 -6.89 11.53 0.07
CA THR A 126 -7.05 11.65 1.54
C THR A 126 -6.91 10.34 2.30
N LEU A 127 -6.84 9.20 1.60
CA LEU A 127 -6.86 7.87 2.20
C LEU A 127 -5.44 7.34 2.47
N TYR A 128 -5.18 6.92 3.71
CA TYR A 128 -4.07 6.03 4.00
C TYR A 128 -4.43 4.58 3.66
N VAL A 129 -3.71 4.01 2.71
CA VAL A 129 -3.96 2.69 2.14
C VAL A 129 -3.32 1.59 2.98
N THR A 130 -2.12 1.83 3.52
CA THR A 130 -1.39 0.84 4.33
C THR A 130 -0.54 1.53 5.40
N GLY A 131 -0.35 0.88 6.54
CA GLY A 131 0.63 1.30 7.56
C GLY A 131 0.26 2.57 8.33
N ALA A 132 -1.01 3.02 8.32
CA ALA A 132 -1.41 4.27 8.97
C ALA A 132 -1.38 4.24 10.51
N GLU A 133 -1.27 3.05 11.10
CA GLU A 133 -1.32 2.89 12.55
C GLU A 133 -0.06 3.49 13.21
N GLY A 134 -0.27 4.43 14.13
CA GLY A 134 0.80 5.05 14.92
C GLY A 134 1.72 6.00 14.15
N ILE A 135 1.36 6.42 12.92
CA ILE A 135 2.23 7.26 12.08
C ILE A 135 2.55 8.62 12.71
N GLU A 136 1.73 9.11 13.64
CA GLU A 136 1.94 10.36 14.38
C GLU A 136 3.20 10.34 15.26
N LYS A 137 3.71 9.15 15.59
CA LYS A 137 4.94 8.97 16.37
C LYS A 137 6.20 9.02 15.51
N PHE A 138 6.07 8.95 14.18
CA PHE A 138 7.18 8.86 13.25
C PHE A 138 7.48 10.22 12.62
N THR A 139 8.76 10.56 12.55
CA THR A 139 9.25 11.68 11.72
C THR A 139 9.53 11.16 10.31
N VAL A 140 8.94 11.80 9.31
CA VAL A 140 9.18 11.46 7.89
C VAL A 140 10.61 11.81 7.51
N VAL A 141 11.34 10.82 6.99
CA VAL A 141 12.71 10.99 6.47
C VAL A 141 12.77 10.93 4.95
N ASN A 142 11.83 10.22 4.32
CA ASN A 142 11.72 10.18 2.87
C ASN A 142 10.27 9.97 2.43
N LYS A 143 9.95 10.44 1.23
CA LYS A 143 8.64 10.28 0.60
C LYS A 143 8.78 10.21 -0.91
N PHE A 144 7.96 9.38 -1.54
CA PHE A 144 8.02 9.12 -2.97
C PHE A 144 6.63 9.30 -3.57
N ALA A 145 6.50 10.29 -4.46
CA ALA A 145 5.28 10.50 -5.22
C ALA A 145 5.27 9.63 -6.48
N LYS A 146 4.34 8.69 -6.56
CA LYS A 146 4.07 7.94 -7.77
C LYS A 146 2.90 8.57 -8.51
N GLN A 147 3.23 9.36 -9.52
CA GLN A 147 2.24 9.82 -10.50
C GLN A 147 1.82 8.63 -11.38
N SER A 148 0.54 8.59 -11.72
CA SER A 148 -0.11 7.54 -12.52
C SER A 148 0.27 7.57 -13.99
#